data_AF-A0A2V8SPE2-F1
#
_entry.id   AF-A0A2V8SPE2-F1
#
_cell.length_a   1.000
_cell.length_b   1.000
_cell.length_c   1.000
_cell.angle_alpha   90.00
_cell.angle_beta   90.00
_cell.angle_gamma   90.00
#
_symmetry.space_group_name_H-M   'P 1'
#
loop_
_entity.id
_entity.type
_entity.pdbx_description
1 polymer ?
#
loop_
_entity_poly.entity_id
_entity_poly.type
_entity_poly.pdbx_seq_one_letter_code
_entity_poly.pdbx_strand_id
1 'polypeptide(L)'
;MTINRIKIFATLALVLPVLALMISYRTTPVSAVTLTVSDPAEVFKAKCAMCHSPKAEKLYNPALPQEEQIEAILKGKKGEKPPNMPAFEPKGMTADDAKALVEYMQGLRKPAS
;
A
#
# COMPACT_ATOMS: atom_id res chain seq x y z
N MET A 1 -17.70 23.58 53.02
CA MET A 1 -16.63 23.05 52.14
C MET A 1 -15.61 24.17 51.95
N THR A 2 -14.36 24.01 52.38
CA THR A 2 -13.36 25.12 52.30
C THR A 2 -12.94 25.34 50.85
N ILE A 3 -12.73 26.59 50.45
CA ILE A 3 -12.38 27.02 49.07
C ILE A 3 -11.22 26.21 48.48
N ASN A 4 -10.27 25.78 49.30
CA ASN A 4 -9.15 24.94 48.88
C ASN A 4 -9.59 23.54 48.43
N ARG A 5 -10.63 22.96 49.03
CA ARG A 5 -11.17 21.66 48.62
C ARG A 5 -11.91 21.76 47.29
N ILE A 6 -12.64 22.85 47.06
CA ILE A 6 -13.34 23.11 45.78
C ILE A 6 -12.33 23.23 44.62
N LYS A 7 -11.21 23.93 44.84
CA LYS A 7 -10.14 24.06 43.83
C LYS A 7 -9.52 22.71 43.46
N ILE A 8 -9.29 21.83 44.45
CA ILE A 8 -8.72 20.48 44.23
C ILE A 8 -9.69 19.59 43.44
N PHE A 9 -10.99 19.65 43.74
CA PHE A 9 -11.98 18.88 42.98
C PHE A 9 -12.13 19.39 41.54
N ALA A 10 -12.06 20.71 41.34
CA ALA A 10 -12.11 21.31 40.01
C ALA A 10 -10.89 20.96 39.14
N THR A 11 -9.69 20.93 39.73
CA THR A 11 -8.48 20.51 39.00
C THR A 11 -8.48 19.02 38.70
N LEU A 12 -8.92 18.16 39.62
CA LEU A 12 -9.05 16.73 39.33
C LEU A 12 -10.05 16.44 38.21
N ALA A 13 -11.19 17.14 38.20
CA ALA A 13 -12.24 16.96 37.18
C ALA A 13 -11.78 17.36 35.76
N LEU A 14 -10.82 18.28 35.65
CA LEU A 14 -10.26 18.72 34.36
C LEU A 14 -9.12 17.80 33.88
N VAL A 15 -8.26 17.32 34.79
CA VAL A 15 -7.05 16.56 34.43
C VAL A 15 -7.36 15.10 34.11
N LEU A 16 -8.34 14.49 34.80
CA LEU A 16 -8.73 13.10 34.55
C LEU A 16 -9.17 12.81 33.10
N PRO A 17 -10.08 13.59 32.48
CA PRO A 17 -10.54 13.32 31.12
C PRO A 17 -9.43 13.55 30.08
N VAL A 18 -8.52 14.51 30.29
CA VAL A 18 -7.37 14.75 29.40
C VAL A 18 -6.38 13.59 29.44
N LEU A 19 -6.11 13.04 30.63
CA LEU A 19 -5.25 11.88 30.79
C LEU A 19 -5.90 10.61 30.21
N ALA A 20 -7.21 10.44 30.35
CA ALA A 20 -7.96 9.35 29.74
C ALA A 20 -7.96 9.43 28.20
N LEU A 21 -8.03 10.65 27.63
CA LEU A 21 -7.93 10.85 26.18
C LEU A 21 -6.55 10.43 25.66
N MET A 22 -5.46 10.84 26.35
CA MET A 22 -4.09 10.48 25.97
C MET A 22 -3.82 8.97 25.99
N ILE A 23 -4.40 8.23 26.94
CA ILE A 23 -4.27 6.75 27.01
C ILE A 23 -5.02 6.06 25.86
N SER A 24 -6.07 6.72 25.33
CA SER A 24 -6.89 6.20 24.23
C SER A 24 -6.21 6.36 22.85
N TYR A 25 -5.25 7.27 22.71
CA TYR A 25 -4.40 7.38 21.52
C TYR A 25 -3.28 6.33 21.54
N ARG A 26 -3.65 5.04 21.53
CA ARG A 26 -2.71 3.99 21.16
C ARG A 26 -2.46 4.09 19.67
N THR A 27 -1.32 4.67 19.30
CA THR A 27 -0.78 4.50 17.95
C THR A 27 -0.48 3.03 17.76
N THR A 28 -1.37 2.29 17.07
CA THR A 28 -1.00 0.99 16.53
C THR A 28 0.21 1.24 15.64
N PRO A 29 1.39 0.65 15.90
CA PRO A 29 2.45 0.70 14.93
C PRO A 29 1.90 0.07 13.67
N VAL A 30 1.75 0.86 12.61
CA VAL A 30 1.53 0.32 11.27
C VAL A 30 2.79 -0.48 11.01
N SER A 31 2.72 -1.80 11.20
CA SER A 31 3.77 -2.70 10.72
C SER A 31 4.03 -2.30 9.28
N ALA A 32 5.29 -2.02 8.95
CA ALA A 32 5.69 -1.88 7.57
C ALA A 32 5.24 -3.16 6.86
N VAL A 33 4.15 -3.05 6.08
CA VAL A 33 3.65 -4.15 5.28
C VAL A 33 4.72 -4.36 4.22
N THR A 34 5.59 -5.33 4.46
CA THR A 34 6.41 -5.91 3.40
C THR A 34 5.44 -6.33 2.30
N LEU A 35 5.58 -5.77 1.10
CA LEU A 35 4.73 -6.10 -0.05
C LEU A 35 5.06 -7.51 -0.55
N THR A 36 4.66 -8.53 0.19
CA THR A 36 4.70 -9.93 -0.25
C THR A 36 3.43 -10.23 -1.05
N VAL A 37 3.57 -10.77 -2.26
CA VAL A 37 2.46 -11.07 -3.16
C VAL A 37 1.99 -12.50 -2.89
N SER A 38 1.24 -12.68 -1.80
CA SER A 38 0.53 -13.94 -1.52
C SER A 38 -0.69 -14.13 -2.42
N ASP A 39 -1.29 -13.02 -2.87
CA ASP A 39 -2.39 -12.98 -3.83
C ASP A 39 -2.10 -11.92 -4.91
N PRO A 40 -1.66 -12.33 -6.11
CA PRO A 40 -1.41 -11.42 -7.23
C PRO A 40 -2.64 -10.64 -7.66
N ALA A 41 -3.85 -11.19 -7.52
CA ALA A 41 -5.08 -10.55 -7.92
C ALA A 41 -5.45 -9.37 -7.00
N GLU A 42 -5.34 -9.58 -5.69
CA GLU A 42 -5.55 -8.52 -4.70
C GLU A 42 -4.50 -7.40 -4.83
N VAL A 43 -3.22 -7.77 -4.95
CA VAL A 43 -2.15 -6.78 -5.10
C VAL A 43 -2.30 -6.00 -6.41
N PHE A 44 -2.60 -6.68 -7.52
CA PHE A 44 -2.85 -6.02 -8.80
C PHE A 44 -4.02 -5.04 -8.71
N LYS A 45 -5.15 -5.46 -8.12
CA LYS A 45 -6.31 -4.59 -7.91
C LYS A 45 -5.97 -3.38 -7.06
N ALA A 46 -5.19 -3.56 -5.99
CA ALA A 46 -4.86 -2.51 -5.04
C ALA A 46 -3.76 -1.54 -5.51
N LYS A 47 -2.80 -2.01 -6.32
CA LYS A 47 -1.57 -1.25 -6.63
C LYS A 47 -1.34 -0.99 -8.11
N CYS A 48 -1.94 -1.76 -9.01
CA CYS A 48 -1.59 -1.76 -10.43
C CYS A 48 -2.77 -1.36 -11.34
N ALA A 49 -3.99 -1.82 -11.01
CA ALA A 49 -5.18 -1.69 -11.85
C ALA A 49 -5.59 -0.24 -12.13
N MET A 50 -5.20 0.70 -11.27
CA MET A 50 -5.45 2.13 -11.48
C MET A 50 -4.79 2.65 -12.76
N CYS A 51 -3.60 2.14 -13.11
CA CYS A 51 -2.85 2.55 -14.30
C CYS A 51 -2.99 1.52 -15.44
N HIS A 52 -3.03 0.23 -15.10
CA HIS A 52 -3.06 -0.86 -16.09
C HIS A 52 -4.46 -1.29 -16.53
N SER A 53 -5.52 -0.69 -15.97
CA SER A 53 -6.90 -1.15 -16.05
C SER A 53 -7.12 -2.50 -15.33
N PRO A 54 -8.36 -2.85 -14.93
CA PRO A 54 -8.66 -4.13 -14.28
C PRO A 54 -8.30 -5.37 -15.11
N LYS A 55 -8.22 -5.26 -16.44
CA LYS A 55 -7.87 -6.34 -17.37
C LYS A 55 -6.43 -6.26 -17.90
N ALA A 56 -5.57 -5.40 -17.32
CA ALA A 56 -4.19 -5.19 -17.79
C ALA A 56 -4.10 -4.74 -19.27
N GLU A 57 -5.13 -4.09 -19.79
CA GLU A 57 -5.23 -3.67 -21.20
C GLU A 57 -4.41 -2.41 -21.51
N LYS A 58 -4.08 -1.62 -20.49
CA LYS A 58 -3.34 -0.35 -20.65
C LYS A 58 -1.91 -0.48 -20.14
N LEU A 59 -1.01 0.28 -20.78
CA LEU A 59 0.37 0.48 -20.34
C LEU A 59 1.17 -0.83 -20.14
N TYR A 60 0.73 -1.93 -20.76
CA TYR A 60 1.40 -3.22 -20.75
C TYR A 60 1.85 -3.56 -22.17
N ASN A 61 3.12 -3.94 -22.32
CA ASN A 61 3.71 -4.31 -23.60
C ASN A 61 4.01 -5.83 -23.61
N PRO A 62 3.22 -6.64 -24.33
CA PRO A 62 3.43 -8.09 -24.39
C PRO A 62 4.68 -8.50 -25.17
N ALA A 63 5.28 -7.59 -25.96
CA ALA A 63 6.46 -7.89 -26.77
C ALA A 63 7.77 -7.83 -25.96
N LEU A 64 7.75 -7.28 -24.73
CA LEU A 64 8.92 -7.27 -23.87
C LEU A 64 9.17 -8.67 -23.29
N PRO A 65 10.44 -9.12 -23.18
CA PRO A 65 10.80 -10.30 -22.40
C PRO A 65 10.25 -10.26 -20.97
N GLN A 66 9.96 -11.42 -20.39
CA GLN A 66 9.40 -11.50 -19.03
C GLN A 66 10.34 -10.84 -18.01
N GLU A 67 11.65 -11.01 -18.18
CA GLU A 67 12.67 -10.41 -17.33
C GLU A 67 12.63 -8.88 -17.35
N GLU A 68 12.43 -8.27 -18.52
CA GLU A 68 12.28 -6.82 -18.64
C GLU A 68 10.96 -6.33 -18.02
N GLN A 69 9.90 -7.14 -18.04
CA GLN A 69 8.63 -6.83 -17.37
C GLN A 69 8.79 -6.88 -15.85
N ILE A 70 9.52 -7.88 -15.33
CA ILE A 70 9.86 -8.00 -13.91
C ILE A 70 10.71 -6.80 -13.48
N GLU A 71 11.75 -6.47 -14.25
CA GLU A 71 12.61 -5.33 -13.95
C GLU A 71 11.84 -4.00 -13.94
N ALA A 72 10.88 -3.83 -14.86
CA ALA A 72 10.02 -2.65 -14.89
C ALA A 72 9.14 -2.51 -13.62
N ILE A 73 8.69 -3.62 -13.03
CA ILE A 73 7.97 -3.60 -11.74
C ILE A 73 8.91 -3.24 -10.59
N LEU A 74 10.09 -3.86 -10.55
CA LEU A 74 11.04 -3.65 -9.47
C LEU A 74 11.60 -2.23 -9.46
N LYS A 75 12.12 -1.78 -10.60
CA LYS A 75 12.83 -0.50 -10.76
C LYS A 75 11.94 0.66 -11.22
N GLY A 76 10.70 0.36 -11.62
CA GLY A 76 9.82 1.33 -12.25
C GLY A 76 10.24 1.64 -13.68
N LYS A 77 9.41 2.39 -14.40
CA LYS A 77 9.66 2.79 -15.79
C LYS A 77 9.14 4.19 -16.05
N LYS A 78 9.97 5.02 -16.69
CA LYS A 78 9.52 6.32 -17.20
C LYS A 78 8.66 6.08 -18.45
N GLY A 79 7.41 6.52 -18.39
CA GLY A 79 6.52 6.53 -19.55
C GLY A 79 6.80 7.74 -20.44
N GLU A 80 6.24 7.77 -21.65
CA GLU A 80 6.28 8.98 -22.50
C GLU A 80 5.54 10.16 -21.86
N LYS A 81 4.49 9.87 -21.08
CA LYS A 81 3.70 10.87 -20.36
C LYS A 81 3.53 10.45 -18.90
N PRO A 82 3.58 11.38 -17.94
CA PRO A 82 3.23 11.10 -16.55
C PRO A 82 1.80 10.53 -16.43
N PRO A 83 1.51 9.69 -15.40
CA PRO A 83 2.42 9.27 -14.34
C PRO A 83 3.39 8.15 -14.77
N ASN A 84 4.63 8.22 -14.28
CA ASN A 84 5.62 7.16 -14.45
C ASN A 84 5.26 5.92 -13.60
N MET A 85 5.65 4.74 -14.06
CA MET A 85 5.51 3.51 -13.29
C MET A 85 6.46 3.56 -12.09
N PRO A 86 5.96 3.41 -10.84
CA PRO A 86 6.81 3.48 -9.66
C PRO A 86 7.65 2.22 -9.49
N ALA A 87 8.80 2.37 -8.84
CA ALA A 87 9.60 1.24 -8.35
C ALA A 87 8.93 0.59 -7.14
N PHE A 88 8.85 -0.74 -7.13
CA PHE A 88 8.31 -1.51 -6.01
C PHE A 88 9.36 -2.27 -5.20
N GLU A 89 10.59 -2.42 -5.72
CA GLU A 89 11.72 -2.98 -4.96
C GLU A 89 11.99 -2.20 -3.65
N PRO A 90 12.02 -0.84 -3.64
CA PRO A 90 12.18 -0.09 -2.38
C PRO A 90 11.02 -0.24 -1.39
N LYS A 91 9.90 -0.82 -1.84
CA LYS A 91 8.72 -1.11 -1.01
C LYS A 91 8.69 -2.57 -0.55
N GLY A 92 9.78 -3.30 -0.75
CA GLY A 92 9.96 -4.68 -0.31
C GLY A 92 9.42 -5.74 -1.28
N MET A 93 9.11 -5.39 -2.52
CA MET A 93 8.70 -6.37 -3.53
C MET A 93 9.92 -7.16 -4.02
N THR A 94 9.81 -8.49 -4.01
CA THR A 94 10.87 -9.39 -4.51
C THR A 94 10.72 -9.66 -6.01
N ALA A 95 11.74 -10.24 -6.64
CA ALA A 95 11.67 -10.67 -8.04
C ALA A 95 10.57 -11.72 -8.27
N ASP A 96 10.36 -12.62 -7.31
CA ASP A 96 9.32 -13.65 -7.38
C ASP A 96 7.92 -13.03 -7.28
N ASP A 97 7.74 -12.03 -6.41
CA ASP A 97 6.50 -11.25 -6.31
C ASP A 97 6.18 -10.53 -7.63
N ALA A 98 7.19 -9.87 -8.22
CA ALA A 98 7.05 -9.18 -9.50
C ALA A 98 6.73 -10.16 -10.63
N LYS A 99 7.36 -11.34 -10.65
CA LYS A 99 7.05 -12.41 -11.61
C LYS A 99 5.60 -12.87 -11.48
N ALA A 100 5.11 -13.11 -10.26
CA ALA A 100 3.73 -13.52 -10.03
C ALA A 100 2.72 -12.47 -10.55
N LEU A 101 3.04 -11.18 -10.41
CA LEU A 101 2.21 -10.09 -10.96
C LEU A 101 2.23 -10.06 -12.49
N VAL A 102 3.40 -10.28 -13.11
CA VAL A 102 3.51 -10.37 -14.58
C VAL A 102 2.66 -11.53 -15.12
N GLU A 103 2.78 -12.72 -14.53
CA GLU A 103 2.02 -13.91 -14.93
C GLU A 103 0.51 -13.68 -14.76
N TYR A 104 0.11 -13.04 -13.66
CA TYR A 104 -1.29 -12.66 -13.45
C TYR A 104 -1.81 -11.70 -14.53
N MET A 105 -1.05 -10.65 -14.85
CA MET A 105 -1.40 -9.71 -15.93
C MET A 105 -1.52 -10.41 -17.29
N GLN A 106 -0.63 -11.35 -17.59
CA GLN A 106 -0.69 -12.16 -18.81
C GLN A 106 -1.95 -13.04 -18.85
N GLY A 107 -2.33 -13.63 -17.71
CA GLY A 107 -3.56 -14.40 -17.54
C GLY A 107 -4.82 -13.57 -17.84
N LEU A 108 -4.86 -12.32 -17.38
CA LEU A 108 -5.99 -11.40 -17.65
C LEU A 108 -6.17 -11.03 -19.11
N ARG A 109 -5.09 -11.06 -19.91
CA ARG A 109 -5.09 -10.66 -21.33
C ARG A 109 -5.32 -11.79 -22.29
N LYS A 110 -5.19 -13.05 -21.85
CA LYS A 110 -5.64 -14.17 -22.68
C LYS A 110 -7.16 -14.01 -22.85
N PRO A 111 -7.70 -14.00 -24.09
CA PRO A 111 -9.14 -14.01 -24.26
C PRO A 111 -9.68 -15.22 -23.49
N ALA A 112 -10.73 -15.00 -22.68
CA ALA A 112 -11.51 -16.11 -22.16
C ALA A 112 -11.92 -16.95 -23.37
N SER A 113 -11.34 -18.14 -23.48
CA SER A 113 -11.71 -19.15 -24.48
C SER A 113 -13.18 -19.51 -24.33
#